data_AF-A0A238WK39-F1
#
_entry.id   AF-A0A238WK39-F1
#
_cell.length_a   1.000
_cell.length_b   1.000
_cell.length_c   1.000
_cell.angle_alpha   90.00
_cell.angle_beta   90.00
_cell.angle_gamma   90.00
#
_symmetry.space_group_name_H-M   'P 1'
#
loop_
_entity.id
_entity.type
_entity.pdbx_description
1 polymer ?
#
loop_
_entity_poly.entity_id
_entity_poly.type
_entity_poly.pdbx_seq_one_letter_code
_entity_poly.pdbx_strand_id
1 'polypeptide(L)'
;MTIAQILDLHDINFIKVKDNDSYSKLFYGGGEMEMFFTYFRDPDNIETEIIQLIDHYLNGNPFPVDNDLTVGNGDFIDVSAFSVTFNNRESFIISQSIPLHHFRVITQAWIDYLRNG
;
A
#
# COMPACT_ATOMS: atom_id res chain seq x y z
N MET A 1 10.05 15.28 -2.66
CA MET A 1 8.83 15.38 -1.85
C MET A 1 9.09 14.65 -0.54
N THR A 2 8.70 15.21 0.60
CA THR A 2 8.87 14.54 1.92
C THR A 2 7.77 13.48 2.13
N ILE A 3 7.94 12.60 3.12
CA ILE A 3 6.89 11.63 3.50
C ILE A 3 5.57 12.35 3.80
N ALA A 4 5.61 13.39 4.62
CA ALA A 4 4.41 14.16 4.99
C ALA A 4 3.71 14.77 3.77
N GLN A 5 4.46 15.30 2.81
CA GLN A 5 3.90 15.84 1.56
C GLN A 5 3.28 14.77 0.66
N ILE A 6 3.85 13.55 0.63
CA ILE A 6 3.28 12.43 -0.12
C ILE A 6 1.99 11.94 0.55
N LEU A 7 1.97 11.81 1.87
CA LEU A 7 0.76 11.41 2.60
C LEU A 7 -0.36 12.45 2.41
N ASP A 8 -0.04 13.74 2.52
CA ASP A 8 -0.98 14.84 2.28
C ASP A 8 -1.51 14.85 0.83
N LEU A 9 -0.65 14.62 -0.16
CA LEU A 9 -1.05 14.54 -1.57
C LEU A 9 -2.09 13.44 -1.85
N HIS A 10 -2.06 12.34 -1.10
CA HIS A 10 -2.97 11.22 -1.26
C HIS A 10 -4.07 11.18 -0.18
N ASP A 11 -4.23 12.26 0.60
CA ASP A 11 -5.20 12.36 1.70
C ASP A 11 -5.06 11.22 2.74
N ILE A 12 -3.85 10.75 3.01
CA ILE A 12 -3.57 9.61 3.91
C ILE A 12 -3.31 10.10 5.33
N ASN A 13 -3.97 9.45 6.29
CA ASN A 13 -3.77 9.66 7.72
C ASN A 13 -3.58 8.33 8.45
N PHE A 14 -2.69 8.32 9.43
CA PHE A 14 -2.51 7.19 10.34
C PHE A 14 -3.09 7.53 11.70
N ILE A 15 -4.00 6.69 12.18
CA ILE A 15 -4.70 6.94 13.45
C ILE A 15 -4.55 5.74 14.39
N LYS A 16 -4.69 6.00 15.69
CA LYS A 16 -4.66 4.98 16.74
C LYS A 16 -5.98 5.06 17.47
N VAL A 17 -6.80 4.02 17.34
CA VAL A 17 -8.10 3.92 17.98
C VAL A 17 -7.97 2.99 19.18
N LYS A 18 -8.51 3.41 20.32
CA LYS A 18 -8.57 2.56 21.51
C LYS A 18 -9.74 1.60 21.36
N ASP A 19 -9.47 0.31 21.44
CA ASP A 19 -10.48 -0.74 21.50
C ASP A 19 -10.25 -1.56 22.79
N ASN A 20 -11.12 -1.32 23.78
CA ASN A 20 -10.99 -1.82 25.14
C ASN A 20 -9.63 -1.46 25.78
N ASP A 21 -8.89 -2.46 26.26
CA ASP A 21 -7.54 -2.31 26.83
C ASP A 21 -6.43 -2.39 25.76
N SER A 22 -6.79 -2.42 24.48
CA SER A 22 -5.86 -2.47 23.36
C SER A 22 -5.97 -1.23 22.48
N TYR A 23 -4.96 -1.01 21.65
CA TYR A 23 -4.99 0.03 20.63
C TYR A 23 -4.83 -0.61 19.26
N SER A 24 -5.71 -0.24 18.35
CA SER A 24 -5.64 -0.61 16.94
C SER A 24 -5.11 0.57 16.15
N LYS A 25 -4.06 0.34 15.36
CA LYS A 25 -3.54 1.28 14.38
C LYS A 25 -4.33 1.15 13.09
N LEU A 26 -4.74 2.25 12.47
CA LEU A 26 -5.51 2.23 11.23
C LEU A 26 -4.85 3.13 10.19
N PHE A 27 -4.91 2.68 8.95
CA PHE A 27 -4.63 3.45 7.75
C PHE A 27 -5.96 4.05 7.28
N TYR A 28 -6.04 5.36 7.08
CA TYR A 28 -7.27 6.06 6.71
C TYR A 28 -7.01 7.01 5.53
N GLY A 29 -7.94 7.06 4.58
CA GLY A 29 -7.81 7.80 3.32
C GLY A 29 -6.97 7.06 2.27
N GLY A 30 -6.62 7.75 1.18
CA GLY A 30 -5.85 7.14 0.10
C GLY A 30 -6.62 6.24 -0.86
N GLY A 31 -7.96 6.23 -0.80
CA GLY A 31 -8.80 5.47 -1.75
C GLY A 31 -8.66 3.95 -1.55
N GLU A 32 -8.33 3.22 -2.62
CA GLU A 32 -8.15 1.77 -2.59
C GLU A 32 -7.00 1.33 -1.68
N MET A 33 -6.04 2.23 -1.42
CA MET A 33 -4.98 1.97 -0.45
C MET A 33 -5.52 1.74 0.97
N GLU A 34 -6.64 2.37 1.34
CA GLU A 34 -7.27 2.15 2.66
C GLU A 34 -7.68 0.70 2.83
N MET A 35 -8.37 0.15 1.84
CA MET A 35 -8.81 -1.23 1.85
C MET A 35 -7.61 -2.18 1.81
N PHE A 36 -6.62 -1.88 0.97
CA PHE A 36 -5.38 -2.66 0.88
C PHE A 36 -4.67 -2.78 2.24
N PHE A 37 -4.39 -1.65 2.91
CA PHE A 37 -3.68 -1.64 4.19
C PHE A 37 -4.55 -2.01 5.40
N THR A 38 -5.87 -2.12 5.20
CA THR A 38 -6.76 -2.76 6.18
C THR A 38 -6.44 -4.25 6.31
N TYR A 39 -6.02 -4.92 5.23
CA TYR A 39 -5.64 -6.33 5.24
C TYR A 39 -4.13 -6.54 5.44
N PHE A 40 -3.29 -5.71 4.81
CA PHE A 40 -1.84 -5.75 4.97
C PHE A 40 -1.41 -5.00 6.23
N ARG A 41 -1.43 -5.71 7.36
CA ARG A 41 -1.18 -5.16 8.71
C ARG A 41 0.06 -5.71 9.42
N ASP A 42 0.64 -6.79 8.92
CA ASP A 42 1.87 -7.37 9.49
C ASP A 42 3.08 -6.70 8.83
N PRO A 43 3.89 -5.92 9.57
CA PRO A 43 5.06 -5.24 9.01
C PRO A 43 6.01 -6.18 8.26
N ASP A 44 6.19 -7.40 8.75
CA ASP A 44 7.16 -8.32 8.19
C ASP A 44 6.66 -8.89 6.85
N ASN A 45 5.35 -9.19 6.75
CA ASN A 45 4.74 -9.61 5.48
C ASN A 45 4.71 -8.45 4.46
N ILE A 46 4.45 -7.22 4.90
CA ILE A 46 4.48 -6.05 4.02
C ILE A 46 5.91 -5.86 3.46
N GLU A 47 6.93 -6.04 4.29
CA GLU A 47 8.31 -5.95 3.84
C GLU A 47 8.67 -7.06 2.85
N THR A 48 8.28 -8.31 3.10
CA THR A 48 8.65 -9.44 2.23
C THR A 48 7.85 -9.49 0.93
N GLU A 49 6.56 -9.15 0.95
CA GLU A 49 5.69 -9.30 -0.21
C GLU A 49 5.59 -8.01 -1.03
N ILE A 50 5.40 -6.87 -0.37
CA ILE A 50 5.08 -5.61 -1.05
C ILE A 50 6.34 -4.80 -1.31
N ILE A 51 7.16 -4.57 -0.29
CA ILE A 51 8.37 -3.76 -0.42
C ILE A 51 9.37 -4.39 -1.37
N GLN A 52 9.63 -5.70 -1.25
CA GLN A 52 10.55 -6.38 -2.17
C GLN A 52 10.06 -6.32 -3.62
N LEU A 53 8.75 -6.47 -3.88
CA LEU A 53 8.18 -6.34 -5.21
C LEU A 53 8.35 -4.92 -5.77
N ILE A 54 8.09 -3.90 -4.97
CA ILE A 54 8.26 -2.50 -5.38
C ILE A 54 9.74 -2.18 -5.64
N ASP A 55 10.63 -2.56 -4.72
CA ASP A 55 12.06 -2.30 -4.83
C ASP A 55 12.66 -3.03 -6.05
N HIS A 56 12.16 -4.22 -6.39
CA HIS A 56 12.53 -4.94 -7.61
C HIS A 56 12.27 -4.08 -8.86
N TYR A 57 11.08 -3.49 -8.97
CA TYR A 57 10.72 -2.63 -10.09
C TYR A 57 11.46 -1.28 -10.08
N LEU A 58 11.66 -0.67 -8.92
CA LEU A 58 12.45 0.57 -8.78
C LEU A 58 13.91 0.37 -9.19
N ASN A 59 14.45 -0.84 -9.01
CA ASN A 59 15.80 -1.21 -9.42
C ASN A 59 15.91 -1.54 -10.93
N GLY A 60 14.81 -1.46 -11.68
CA GLY A 60 14.79 -1.71 -13.13
C GLY A 60 14.86 -3.18 -13.51
N ASN A 61 14.63 -4.09 -12.56
CA ASN A 61 14.61 -5.51 -12.85
C ASN A 61 13.31 -5.88 -13.60
N PRO A 62 13.37 -6.72 -14.66
CA PRO A 62 12.18 -7.25 -15.29
C PRO A 62 11.46 -8.23 -14.35
N PHE A 63 10.12 -8.28 -14.46
CA PHE A 63 9.14 -9.16 -13.79
C PHE A 63 9.65 -10.28 -12.85
N PRO A 64 9.07 -10.43 -11.64
CA PRO A 64 8.77 -11.75 -11.10
C PRO A 64 7.49 -12.32 -11.76
N VAL A 65 7.38 -13.65 -11.84
CA VAL A 65 6.33 -14.41 -12.59
C VAL A 65 4.91 -14.24 -12.01
N ASP A 66 4.78 -13.66 -10.83
CA ASP A 66 3.50 -13.42 -10.15
C ASP A 66 3.52 -12.01 -9.53
N ASN A 67 2.86 -11.06 -10.16
CA ASN A 67 2.78 -9.66 -9.72
C ASN A 67 1.39 -9.29 -9.18
N ASP A 68 0.55 -10.30 -8.92
CA ASP A 68 -0.81 -10.14 -8.42
C ASP A 68 -0.79 -10.07 -6.89
N LEU A 69 -0.88 -8.86 -6.34
CA LEU A 69 -1.19 -8.67 -4.92
C LEU A 69 -2.73 -8.74 -4.75
N THR A 70 -3.33 -9.92 -4.86
CA THR A 70 -4.79 -10.05 -4.72
C THR A 70 -5.21 -9.75 -3.28
N VAL A 71 -6.03 -8.70 -3.08
CA VAL A 71 -6.68 -8.47 -1.78
C VAL A 71 -8.07 -9.08 -1.81
N GLY A 72 -8.25 -10.15 -1.02
CA GLY A 72 -9.52 -10.70 -0.51
C GLY A 72 -10.78 -10.70 -1.40
N ASN A 73 -11.33 -9.52 -1.74
CA ASN A 73 -12.74 -9.38 -2.13
C ASN A 73 -13.06 -8.36 -3.25
N GLY A 74 -12.15 -7.89 -4.09
CA GLY A 74 -12.65 -7.06 -5.20
C GLY A 74 -11.69 -6.47 -6.22
N ASP A 75 -10.45 -6.16 -5.86
CA ASP A 75 -9.58 -5.40 -6.75
C ASP A 75 -8.29 -6.16 -7.06
N PHE A 76 -7.89 -6.16 -8.34
CA PHE A 76 -6.61 -6.67 -8.82
C PHE A 76 -5.59 -5.53 -8.79
N ILE A 77 -4.43 -5.81 -8.19
CA ILE A 77 -3.35 -4.83 -8.07
C ILE A 77 -2.29 -5.18 -9.09
N ASP A 78 -2.09 -4.28 -10.06
CA ASP A 78 -0.98 -4.36 -11.00
C ASP A 78 0.18 -3.50 -10.52
N VAL A 79 1.35 -4.13 -10.35
CA VAL A 79 2.59 -3.42 -10.03
C VAL A 79 3.48 -3.38 -11.26
N SER A 80 3.83 -2.16 -11.68
CA SER A 80 4.71 -1.88 -12.81
C SER A 80 5.87 -0.98 -12.38
N ALA A 81 6.87 -0.80 -13.26
CA ALA A 81 7.99 0.13 -13.04
C ALA A 81 7.58 1.59 -12.80
N PHE A 82 6.35 1.97 -13.16
CA PHE A 82 5.87 3.35 -13.06
C PHE A 82 4.88 3.56 -11.93
N SER A 83 4.02 2.58 -11.67
CA SER A 83 2.88 2.73 -10.79
C SER A 83 2.40 1.42 -10.18
N VAL A 84 1.70 1.55 -9.06
CA VAL A 84 0.80 0.54 -8.50
C VAL A 84 -0.62 0.94 -8.86
N THR A 85 -1.33 0.07 -9.56
CA THR A 85 -2.66 0.33 -10.09
C THR A 85 -3.67 -0.64 -9.49
N PHE A 86 -4.68 -0.09 -8.84
CA PHE A 86 -5.82 -0.81 -8.32
C PHE A 86 -6.90 -0.85 -9.40
N ASN A 87 -7.34 -2.04 -9.77
CA ASN A 87 -8.33 -2.27 -10.80
C ASN A 87 -9.52 -3.00 -10.20
N ASN A 88 -10.71 -2.48 -10.43
CA ASN A 88 -11.93 -3.15 -10.03
C ASN A 88 -12.08 -4.47 -10.82
N ARG A 89 -12.15 -5.61 -10.13
CA ARG A 89 -12.17 -6.93 -10.78
C ARG A 89 -13.43 -7.21 -11.58
N GLU A 90 -14.56 -6.59 -11.22
CA GLU A 90 -15.83 -6.81 -11.90
C GLU A 90 -15.92 -6.04 -13.23
N SER A 91 -15.39 -4.83 -13.26
CA SER A 91 -15.49 -3.92 -14.41
C SER A 91 -14.20 -3.79 -15.22
N PHE A 92 -13.06 -4.25 -14.69
CA PHE A 92 -11.71 -4.03 -15.22
C PHE A 92 -11.35 -2.56 -15.42
N ILE A 93 -12.08 -1.65 -14.77
CA ILE A 93 -11.78 -0.21 -14.79
C ILE A 93 -10.71 0.07 -13.74
N ILE A 94 -9.76 0.93 -14.10
CA ILE A 94 -8.76 1.45 -13.16
C ILE A 94 -9.50 2.27 -12.09
N SER A 95 -9.50 1.76 -10.86
CA SER A 95 -10.04 2.43 -9.67
C SER A 95 -9.10 3.55 -9.24
N GLN A 96 -7.79 3.27 -9.21
CA GLN A 96 -6.77 4.19 -8.74
C GLN A 96 -5.38 3.79 -9.26
N SER A 97 -4.51 4.77 -9.54
CA SER A 97 -3.10 4.51 -9.89
C SER A 97 -2.18 5.46 -9.14
N ILE A 98 -1.18 4.89 -8.48
CA ILE A 98 -0.23 5.60 -7.61
C ILE A 98 1.18 5.47 -8.19
N PRO A 99 1.94 6.56 -8.36
CA PRO A 99 3.34 6.46 -8.76
C PRO A 99 4.13 5.51 -7.86
N LEU A 100 4.92 4.61 -8.44
CA LEU A 100 5.56 3.51 -7.72
C LEU A 100 6.40 4.01 -6.53
N HIS A 101 7.14 5.10 -6.73
CA HIS A 101 7.93 5.74 -5.68
C HIS A 101 7.09 6.35 -4.56
N HIS A 102 5.91 6.90 -4.86
CA HIS A 102 4.98 7.37 -3.84
C HIS A 102 4.43 6.19 -3.04
N PHE A 103 4.01 5.13 -3.72
CA PHE A 103 3.51 3.92 -3.08
C PHE A 103 4.56 3.32 -2.15
N ARG A 104 5.83 3.22 -2.59
CA ARG A 104 6.95 2.77 -1.75
C ARG A 104 7.09 3.56 -0.45
N VAL A 105 7.00 4.89 -0.54
CA VAL A 105 7.12 5.79 0.61
C VAL A 105 5.92 5.63 1.55
N ILE A 106 4.71 5.53 1.01
CA ILE A 106 3.48 5.30 1.78
C ILE A 106 3.57 3.98 2.54
N THR A 107 3.96 2.90 1.86
CA THR A 107 4.12 1.57 2.46
C THR A 107 5.17 1.58 3.57
N GLN A 108 6.30 2.27 3.38
CA GLN A 108 7.31 2.43 4.44
C GLN A 108 6.75 3.18 5.63
N ALA A 109 6.06 4.29 5.40
CA ALA A 109 5.49 5.10 6.47
C ALA A 109 4.47 4.30 7.28
N TRP A 110 3.71 3.42 6.63
CA TRP A 110 2.79 2.50 7.29
C TRP A 110 3.52 1.46 8.15
N ILE A 111 4.56 0.81 7.63
CA ILE A 111 5.43 -0.12 8.40
C ILE A 111 6.00 0.59 9.64
N ASP A 112 6.56 1.78 9.46
CA ASP A 112 7.18 2.54 10.55
C ASP A 112 6.14 2.91 11.61
N TYR A 113 4.92 3.28 11.19
CA TYR A 113 3.81 3.55 12.09
C TYR A 113 3.37 2.29 12.85
N LEU A 114 3.26 1.14 12.17
CA LEU A 114 2.93 -0.14 12.78
C LEU A 114 3.95 -0.58 13.83
N ARG A 115 5.25 -0.35 13.59
CA ARG A 115 6.33 -0.72 14.51
C ARG A 115 6.52 0.25 15.67
N ASN A 116 6.41 1.56 15.45
CA ASN A 116 6.85 2.58 16.41
C ASN A 116 5.73 3.38 17.12
N GLY A 117 4.47 3.26 16.68
CA GLY A 117 3.30 3.90 17.35
C GLY A 117 2.70 3.14 18.52
#